data_AF-A0A7X8AIU3-F1
#
_entry.id   AF-A0A7X8AIU3-F1
#
_cell.length_a   1.000
_cell.length_b   1.000
_cell.length_c   1.000
_cell.angle_alpha   90.00
_cell.angle_beta   90.00
_cell.angle_gamma   90.00
#
_symmetry.space_group_name_H-M   'P 1'
#
loop_
_entity.id
_entity.type
_entity.pdbx_description
1 polymer ?
#
loop_
_entity_poly.entity_id
_entity_poly.type
_entity_poly.pdbx_seq_one_letter_code
_entity_poly.pdbx_strand_id
1 'polypeptide(L)'
;MNVWLVLLLGGILTYLTRLSFIFLLGIWEMPPWMQGCLRYVPPAVMTALIFPELFIQSEKFFVSFGNVRLLAGITAIVTALLTKSILFTILAGILTMMLFNFLV
;
A
#
# COMPACT_ATOMS: atom_id res chain seq x y z
N MET A 1 25.35 1.34 20.31
CA MET A 1 24.88 0.06 19.73
C MET A 1 25.21 0.09 18.25
N ASN A 2 26.15 -0.74 17.79
CA ASN A 2 26.70 -0.65 16.43
C ASN A 2 25.63 -1.04 15.41
N VAL A 3 25.29 -0.12 14.50
CA VAL A 3 24.27 -0.30 13.43
C VAL A 3 24.53 -1.57 12.61
N TRP A 4 25.81 -1.96 12.48
CA TRP A 4 26.26 -3.22 11.89
C TRP A 4 25.66 -4.47 12.53
N LEU A 5 25.55 -4.54 13.86
CA LEU A 5 24.94 -5.67 14.56
C LEU A 5 23.45 -5.77 14.28
N VAL A 6 22.74 -4.63 14.22
CA VAL A 6 21.30 -4.59 13.92
C VAL A 6 21.03 -5.02 12.47
N LEU A 7 21.86 -4.58 11.53
CA LEU A 7 21.78 -5.01 10.13
C LEU A 7 22.01 -6.51 9.97
N LEU A 8 23.03 -7.06 10.63
CA LEU A 8 23.32 -8.49 10.58
C LEU A 8 22.20 -9.33 11.21
N LEU A 9 21.77 -8.98 12.42
CA LEU A 9 20.67 -9.66 13.11
C LEU A 9 19.36 -9.54 12.33
N GLY A 10 19.03 -8.36 11.82
CA GLY A 10 17.83 -8.13 11.02
C GLY A 10 17.84 -8.92 9.70
N GLY A 11 18.97 -8.92 9.00
CA GLY A 11 19.17 -9.70 7.78
C GLY A 11 18.99 -11.20 8.03
N ILE A 12 19.62 -11.72 9.08
CA ILE A 12 19.49 -13.13 9.50
C ILE A 12 18.03 -13.45 9.86
N LEU A 13 17.36 -12.64 10.68
CA LEU A 13 15.96 -12.86 11.07
C LEU A 13 15.01 -12.87 9.87
N THR A 14 15.20 -11.94 8.93
CA THR A 14 14.39 -11.84 7.71
C THR A 14 14.62 -13.06 6.80
N TYR A 15 15.86 -13.53 6.74
CA TYR A 15 16.21 -14.72 5.97
C TYR A 15 15.63 -15.99 6.60
N LEU A 16 15.73 -16.13 7.93
CA LEU A 16 15.15 -17.25 8.68
C LEU A 16 13.64 -17.30 8.57
N THR A 17 12.94 -16.17 8.70
CA THR A 17 11.47 -16.13 8.53
C THR A 17 11.09 -16.57 7.11
N ARG A 18 11.77 -16.09 6.07
CA ARG A 18 11.51 -16.50 4.68
C ARG A 18 11.83 -17.97 4.41
N LEU A 19 12.97 -18.47 4.93
CA LEU A 19 13.35 -19.89 4.84
C LEU A 19 12.38 -20.79 5.59
N SER A 20 11.87 -20.36 6.75
CA SER A 20 10.87 -21.10 7.51
C SER A 20 9.63 -21.35 6.66
N PHE A 21 9.11 -20.33 5.97
CA PHE A 21 7.98 -20.50 5.05
C PHE A 21 8.29 -21.47 3.89
N ILE A 22 9.47 -21.36 3.27
CA ILE A 22 9.87 -22.22 2.15
C ILE A 22 10.05 -23.68 2.59
N PHE A 23 10.67 -23.91 3.75
CA PHE A 23 10.88 -25.25 4.30
C PHE A 23 9.56 -25.86 4.77
N LEU A 24 8.67 -25.07 5.39
CA LEU A 24 7.34 -25.51 5.79
C LEU A 24 6.45 -25.86 4.58
N LEU A 25 6.57 -25.12 3.47
CA LEU A 25 5.91 -25.41 2.19
C LEU A 25 6.40 -26.72 1.53
N GLY A 26 7.60 -27.18 1.86
CA GLY A 26 8.15 -28.44 1.35
C GLY A 26 7.66 -29.69 2.09
N ILE A 27 7.09 -29.53 3.29
CA ILE A 27 6.67 -30.65 4.16
C ILE A 27 5.14 -30.67 4.34
N TRP A 28 4.49 -29.50 4.25
CA TRP A 28 3.05 -29.35 4.40
C TRP A 28 2.45 -28.85 3.07
N GLU A 29 1.64 -29.69 2.42
CA GLU A 29 0.80 -29.22 1.32
C GLU A 29 -0.15 -28.15 1.86
N MET A 30 0.13 -26.92 1.47
CA MET A 30 -0.56 -25.75 1.98
C MET A 30 -2.05 -25.86 1.62
N PRO A 31 -2.98 -25.84 2.59
CA PRO A 31 -4.38 -26.07 2.31
C PRO A 31 -4.92 -24.98 1.38
N PRO A 32 -5.84 -25.31 0.46
CA PRO A 32 -6.23 -24.45 -0.66
C PRO A 32 -6.81 -23.09 -0.21
N TRP A 33 -7.42 -23.03 0.97
CA TRP A 33 -7.90 -21.78 1.57
C TRP A 33 -6.77 -20.80 1.88
N MET A 34 -5.62 -21.29 2.37
CA MET A 34 -4.51 -20.45 2.79
C MET A 34 -3.72 -19.93 1.58
N GLN A 35 -3.53 -20.75 0.54
CA GLN A 35 -2.95 -20.28 -0.73
C GLN A 35 -3.81 -19.18 -1.38
N GLY A 36 -5.13 -19.35 -1.33
CA GLY A 36 -6.08 -18.32 -1.77
C GLY A 36 -5.89 -17.01 -1.01
N CYS A 37 -5.89 -17.05 0.33
CA CYS A 37 -5.69 -15.87 1.17
C CYS A 37 -4.35 -15.17 0.91
N LEU A 38 -3.24 -15.91 0.78
CA LEU A 38 -1.92 -15.33 0.56
C LEU A 38 -1.82 -14.56 -0.75
N ARG A 39 -2.51 -15.01 -1.81
CA ARG A 39 -2.54 -14.30 -3.10
C ARG A 39 -3.21 -12.93 -3.00
N TYR A 40 -4.12 -12.73 -2.04
CA TYR A 40 -4.79 -11.45 -1.79
C TYR A 40 -4.05 -10.55 -0.80
N VAL A 41 -2.99 -11.02 -0.14
CA VAL A 41 -2.22 -10.21 0.82
C VAL A 41 -1.62 -8.97 0.14
N PRO A 42 -0.89 -9.05 -0.99
CA PRO A 42 -0.31 -7.86 -1.62
C PRO A 42 -1.33 -6.76 -1.98
N PRO A 43 -2.45 -7.04 -2.67
CA PRO A 43 -3.44 -6.00 -2.96
C PRO A 43 -4.15 -5.49 -1.69
N ALA A 44 -4.44 -6.36 -0.72
CA ALA A 44 -5.09 -5.95 0.54
C ALA A 44 -4.22 -4.98 1.34
N VAL A 45 -2.91 -5.24 1.42
CA VAL A 45 -1.96 -4.35 2.10
C VAL A 45 -1.87 -3.00 1.38
N MET A 46 -1.81 -2.98 0.04
CA MET A 46 -1.81 -1.73 -0.71
C MET A 46 -3.08 -0.90 -0.45
N THR A 47 -4.25 -1.54 -0.45
CA THR A 47 -5.51 -0.87 -0.12
C THR A 47 -5.51 -0.35 1.32
N ALA A 48 -5.02 -1.15 2.28
CA ALA A 48 -4.95 -0.77 3.69
C ALA A 48 -3.95 0.36 3.98
N LEU A 49 -2.93 0.55 3.14
CA LEU A 49 -2.01 1.69 3.22
C LEU A 49 -2.61 2.96 2.62
N ILE A 50 -3.23 2.84 1.44
CA ILE A 50 -3.77 4.00 0.71
C ILE A 50 -5.04 4.54 1.37
N PHE A 51 -5.94 3.66 1.84
CA PHE A 51 -7.22 4.06 2.42
C PHE A 51 -7.10 5.06 3.59
N PRO A 52 -6.31 4.81 4.65
CA PRO A 52 -6.15 5.77 5.74
C PRO A 52 -5.45 7.04 5.28
N GLU A 53 -4.49 6.99 4.35
CA GLU A 53 -3.85 8.21 3.82
C GLU A 53 -4.83 9.17 3.14
N LEU A 54 -5.89 8.62 2.53
CA LEU A 54 -6.95 9.39 1.87
C LEU A 54 -7.98 9.95 2.87
N PHE A 55 -8.37 9.16 3.88
CA PHE A 55 -9.49 9.48 4.76
C PHE A 55 -9.11 10.12 6.10
N ILE A 56 -7.89 9.88 6.60
CA ILE A 56 -7.46 10.32 7.93
C ILE A 56 -6.43 11.44 7.78
N GLN A 57 -6.81 12.65 8.21
CA GLN A 57 -5.90 13.77 8.36
C GLN A 57 -5.95 14.27 9.81
N SER A 58 -4.78 14.36 10.45
CA SER A 58 -4.63 14.96 11.78
C SER A 58 -5.59 14.38 12.83
N GLU A 59 -5.69 13.04 12.87
CA GLU A 59 -6.47 12.26 13.85
C GLU A 59 -7.99 12.49 13.86
N LYS A 60 -8.54 13.18 12.85
CA LYS A 60 -9.99 13.36 12.69
C LYS A 60 -10.44 12.87 11.32
N PHE A 61 -11.61 12.22 11.29
CA PHE A 61 -12.30 11.86 10.05
C PHE A 61 -12.81 13.13 9.37
N PHE A 62 -11.99 13.72 8.50
CA PHE A 62 -12.36 14.90 7.72
C PHE A 62 -13.01 14.47 6.40
N VAL A 63 -14.27 14.03 6.48
CA VAL A 63 -15.14 13.86 5.31
C VAL A 63 -15.79 15.22 5.00
N SER A 64 -14.99 16.18 4.57
CA SER A 64 -15.46 17.49 4.12
C SER A 64 -15.02 17.72 2.68
N PHE A 65 -15.86 18.34 1.86
CA PHE A 65 -15.54 18.71 0.47
C PHE A 65 -14.35 19.68 0.35
N GLY A 66 -13.86 20.25 1.45
CA GLY A 66 -12.59 20.98 1.51
C GLY A 66 -11.35 20.09 1.60
N ASN A 67 -11.51 18.76 1.68
CA ASN A 67 -10.39 17.85 1.88
C ASN A 67 -9.75 17.46 0.54
N VAL A 68 -8.73 18.22 0.17
CA VAL A 68 -7.96 18.12 -1.09
C VAL A 68 -7.50 16.69 -1.41
N ARG A 69 -7.04 15.93 -0.40
CA ARG A 69 -6.55 14.56 -0.61
C ARG A 69 -7.65 13.59 -1.02
N LEU A 70 -8.87 13.78 -0.52
CA LEU A 70 -9.99 12.87 -0.80
C LEU A 70 -10.51 13.10 -2.22
N LEU A 71 -10.60 14.37 -2.64
CA LEU A 71 -10.89 14.74 -4.04
C LEU A 71 -9.81 14.24 -5.00
N ALA A 72 -8.53 14.43 -4.68
CA ALA A 72 -7.41 13.92 -5.49
C ALA A 72 -7.38 12.37 -5.56
N GLY A 73 -7.75 11.69 -4.49
CA GLY A 73 -7.90 10.23 -4.48
C GLY A 73 -9.03 9.75 -5.40
N ILE A 74 -10.19 10.40 -5.37
CA ILE A 74 -11.32 10.08 -6.25
C ILE A 74 -10.95 10.31 -7.72
N THR A 75 -10.32 11.44 -8.05
CA THR A 75 -9.89 11.72 -9.43
C THR A 75 -8.84 10.73 -9.90
N ALA A 76 -7.91 10.31 -9.03
CA ALA A 76 -6.94 9.26 -9.33
C ALA A 76 -7.62 7.90 -9.58
N ILE A 77 -8.62 7.51 -8.77
CA ILE A 77 -9.36 6.26 -8.98
C ILE A 77 -10.13 6.30 -10.30
N VAL A 78 -10.84 7.40 -10.59
CA VAL A 78 -11.58 7.58 -11.84
C VAL A 78 -10.63 7.49 -13.04
N THR A 79 -9.52 8.21 -13.01
CA THR A 79 -8.53 8.14 -14.11
C THR A 79 -7.87 6.77 -14.24
N ALA A 80 -7.62 6.05 -13.14
CA ALA A 80 -7.14 4.67 -13.18
C ALA A 80 -8.12 3.73 -13.90
N LEU A 81 -9.42 3.87 -13.64
CA LEU A 81 -10.46 3.05 -14.26
C LEU A 81 -10.61 3.34 -15.75
N LEU A 82 -10.49 4.61 -16.16
CA LEU A 82 -10.61 5.02 -17.56
C LEU A 82 -9.37 4.67 -18.38
N THR A 83 -8.16 4.94 -17.88
CA THR A 83 -6.95 4.86 -18.72
C THR A 83 -6.27 3.48 -18.67
N LYS A 84 -6.56 2.64 -17.65
CA LYS A 84 -5.87 1.36 -17.38
C LYS A 84 -4.33 1.43 -17.42
N SER A 85 -3.77 2.64 -17.30
CA SER A 85 -2.35 2.94 -17.45
C SER A 85 -1.85 3.63 -16.18
N ILE A 86 -0.92 2.97 -15.51
CA ILE A 86 -0.32 3.43 -14.24
C ILE A 86 0.27 4.84 -14.38
N LEU A 87 0.90 5.13 -15.51
CA LEU A 87 1.56 6.41 -15.78
C LEU A 87 0.56 7.57 -15.81
N PHE A 88 -0.58 7.39 -16.49
CA PHE A 88 -1.64 8.41 -16.55
C PHE A 88 -2.31 8.60 -15.19
N THR A 89 -2.49 7.53 -14.40
CA THR A 89 -3.03 7.63 -13.04
C THR A 89 -2.13 8.45 -12.13
N ILE A 90 -0.81 8.21 -12.18
CA ILE A 90 0.16 8.96 -11.38
C ILE A 90 0.16 10.43 -11.78
N LEU A 91 0.22 10.72 -13.09
CA LEU A 91 0.19 12.10 -13.60
C LEU A 91 -1.10 12.83 -13.22
N ALA A 92 -2.25 12.19 -13.38
CA ALA A 92 -3.54 12.77 -12.99
C ALA A 92 -3.62 13.04 -11.48
N GLY A 93 -3.14 12.11 -10.65
CA GLY A 93 -3.08 12.26 -9.20
C GLY A 93 -2.17 13.43 -8.77
N ILE A 94 -0.97 13.52 -9.34
CA ILE A 94 -0.03 14.62 -9.07
C ILE A 94 -0.63 15.95 -9.53
N LEU A 95 -1.17 16.02 -10.75
CA LEU A 95 -1.77 17.25 -11.29
C LEU A 95 -2.97 17.71 -10.45
N THR A 96 -3.85 16.80 -10.05
CA THR A 96 -5.00 17.15 -9.21
C THR A 96 -4.58 17.58 -7.81
N MET A 97 -3.61 16.91 -7.19
CA MET A 97 -3.05 17.35 -5.90
C MET A 97 -2.39 18.74 -6.02
N MET A 98 -1.64 18.98 -7.09
CA MET A 98 -0.94 20.23 -7.34
C MET A 98 -1.90 21.39 -7.64
N LEU A 99 -2.94 21.14 -8.44
CA LEU A 99 -4.00 22.12 -8.74
C LEU A 99 -4.79 22.51 -7.50
N PHE A 100 -5.17 21.54 -6.66
CA PHE A 100 -5.91 21.83 -5.44
C PHE A 100 -5.04 22.49 -4.35
N ASN A 101 -3.75 22.16 -4.26
CA ASN A 101 -2.82 22.84 -3.37
C ASN A 101 -2.58 24.29 -3.80
N PHE A 102 -2.56 24.57 -5.11
CA PHE A 102 -2.43 25.94 -5.62
C PHE A 102 -3.68 26.80 -5.40
N LEU A 103 -4.86 26.18 -5.24
CA LEU A 103 -6.14 26.89 -5.10
C LEU A 103 -6.55 27.18 -3.64
N VAL A 104 -5.91 26.54 -2.66
CA VAL A 104 -6.16 26.68 -1.20
C VAL A 104 -5.01 27.46 -0.56
#